data_AF-A0A1H7YPJ9-F1
#
_entry.id   AF-A0A1H7YPJ9-F1
#
_cell.length_a   1.000
_cell.length_b   1.000
_cell.length_c   1.000
_cell.angle_alpha   90.00
_cell.angle_beta   90.00
_cell.angle_gamma   90.00
#
_symmetry.space_group_name_H-M   'P 1'
#
loop_
_entity.id
_entity.type
_entity.pdbx_description
1 polymer ?
#
loop_
_entity_poly.entity_id
_entity_poly.type
_entity_poly.pdbx_seq_one_letter_code
_entity_poly.pdbx_strand_id
1 'polypeptide(L)'
;MDLSAYRGRGFPGDIDHAIATTPVAGLDLVQARGQLRLARETEPLLYAFPPPPLRYEPGARPALERVVAGLPAGGGRAFARAANRWVHEHVTHPHHLPERTPPDRALIEEEIIGSGAGWCNEQARVLVALAAVRGVTGRLCFAVHANLRCGHTAAELFVDGGWAFFDPTFAVSVELADGRLAEARELAGAARAAADRAYREPLAAYYGRCRPHVEEFPGWRAADRPAVDEGGLLYTHLGFTDYLVTGARAS
;
A
#
# COMPACT_ATOMS: atom_id res chain seq x y z
N MET A 1 2.16 -20.16 17.19
CA MET A 1 3.49 -19.58 16.91
C MET A 1 3.56 -18.24 17.61
N ASP A 2 4.63 -17.95 18.35
CA ASP A 2 4.86 -16.59 18.87
C ASP A 2 5.32 -15.69 17.73
N LEU A 3 4.57 -14.63 17.45
CA LEU A 3 4.85 -13.66 16.39
C LEU A 3 5.51 -12.39 16.91
N SER A 4 5.81 -12.31 18.21
CA SER A 4 6.36 -11.12 18.85
C SER A 4 7.64 -10.64 18.15
N ALA A 5 8.51 -11.57 17.73
CA ALA A 5 9.77 -11.29 17.04
C ALA A 5 9.63 -10.76 15.59
N TYR A 6 8.42 -10.78 15.02
CA TYR A 6 8.17 -10.39 13.63
C TYR A 6 7.21 -9.19 13.50
N ARG A 7 6.54 -8.78 14.60
CA ARG A 7 5.59 -7.66 14.61
C ARG A 7 6.32 -6.34 14.82
N GLY A 8 6.34 -5.52 13.78
CA GLY A 8 7.00 -4.20 13.74
C GLY A 8 8.50 -4.24 13.95
N ARG A 9 9.12 -5.43 13.85
CA ARG A 9 10.54 -5.64 14.15
C ARG A 9 11.12 -6.88 13.46
N GLY A 10 12.42 -7.07 13.64
CA GLY A 10 13.21 -8.16 13.08
C GLY A 10 13.72 -7.86 11.67
N PHE A 11 13.52 -6.64 11.16
CA PHE A 11 14.07 -6.23 9.89
C PHE A 11 15.59 -5.97 10.03
N PRO A 12 16.39 -6.14 8.96
CA PRO A 12 17.83 -5.89 9.03
C PRO A 12 18.15 -4.40 9.13
N GLY A 13 19.34 -4.08 9.65
CA GLY A 13 19.84 -2.70 9.74
C GLY A 13 18.96 -1.81 10.63
N ASP A 14 18.76 -0.56 10.20
CA ASP A 14 18.02 0.46 10.96
C ASP A 14 16.51 0.46 10.68
N ILE A 15 15.99 -0.52 9.95
CA ILE A 15 14.57 -0.55 9.55
C ILE A 15 13.64 -0.60 10.76
N ASP A 16 13.98 -1.39 11.78
CA ASP A 16 13.19 -1.46 13.02
C ASP A 16 13.11 -0.09 13.72
N HIS A 17 14.21 0.65 13.73
CA HIS A 17 14.25 2.00 14.27
C HIS A 17 13.42 2.97 13.43
N ALA A 18 13.52 2.89 12.10
CA ALA A 18 12.71 3.70 11.19
C ALA A 18 11.20 3.46 11.38
N ILE A 19 10.78 2.19 11.50
CA ILE A 19 9.38 1.84 11.81
C ILE A 19 8.96 2.41 13.16
N ALA A 20 9.80 2.26 14.20
CA ALA A 20 9.51 2.75 15.53
C ALA A 20 9.37 4.29 15.60
N THR A 21 10.11 5.01 14.75
CA THR A 21 10.21 6.48 14.76
C THR A 21 9.46 7.16 13.63
N THR A 22 8.74 6.41 12.78
CA THR A 22 7.96 6.98 11.67
C THR A 22 6.94 8.00 12.22
N PRO A 23 6.89 9.23 11.68
CA PRO A 23 6.07 10.32 12.22
C PRO A 23 4.60 10.21 11.79
N VAL A 24 3.96 9.10 12.15
CA VAL A 24 2.53 8.85 11.91
C VAL A 24 1.78 8.77 13.24
N ALA A 25 0.47 8.97 13.21
CA ALA A 25 -0.39 8.94 14.39
C ALA A 25 -1.64 8.07 14.18
N GLY A 26 -2.37 7.83 15.27
CA GLY A 26 -3.64 7.11 15.25
C GLY A 26 -3.56 5.74 14.58
N LEU A 27 -4.47 5.47 13.65
CA LEU A 27 -4.57 4.19 12.95
C LEU A 27 -3.29 3.87 12.15
N ASP A 28 -2.70 4.88 11.50
CA ASP A 28 -1.49 4.68 10.69
C ASP A 28 -0.29 4.26 11.55
N LEU A 29 -0.18 4.78 12.78
CA LEU A 29 0.83 4.35 13.75
C LEU A 29 0.65 2.91 14.21
N VAL A 30 -0.60 2.51 14.49
CA VAL A 30 -0.94 1.12 14.85
C VAL A 30 -0.60 0.19 13.69
N GLN A 31 -0.89 0.59 12.47
CA GLN A 31 -0.62 -0.22 11.28
C GLN A 31 0.88 -0.35 11.00
N ALA A 32 1.64 0.75 11.07
CA ALA A 32 3.08 0.75 10.83
C ALA A 32 3.84 -0.10 11.86
N ARG A 33 3.48 0.00 13.15
CA ARG A 33 4.12 -0.78 14.23
C ARG A 33 3.55 -2.19 14.37
N GLY A 34 2.37 -2.45 13.83
CA GLY A 34 1.68 -3.74 13.89
C GLY A 34 2.05 -4.70 12.77
N GLN A 35 2.76 -4.22 11.73
CA GLN A 35 3.06 -5.01 10.54
C GLN A 35 3.82 -6.31 10.86
N LEU A 36 3.39 -7.41 10.25
CA LEU A 36 4.09 -8.68 10.33
C LEU A 36 5.13 -8.76 9.21
N ARG A 37 6.42 -8.81 9.57
CA ARG A 37 7.52 -8.98 8.63
C ARG A 37 7.33 -10.24 7.80
N LEU A 38 7.52 -10.13 6.48
CA LEU A 38 7.66 -11.28 5.59
C LEU A 38 9.03 -11.92 5.79
N ALA A 39 9.02 -13.13 6.33
CA ALA A 39 10.20 -13.97 6.53
C ALA A 39 9.80 -15.43 6.27
N ARG A 40 10.79 -16.33 6.20
CA ARG A 40 10.56 -17.76 5.98
C ARG A 40 9.54 -18.35 6.96
N GLU A 41 9.57 -17.90 8.20
CA GLU A 41 8.73 -18.40 9.29
C GLU A 41 7.29 -17.86 9.24
N THR A 42 7.10 -16.64 8.72
CA THR A 42 5.80 -15.96 8.67
C THR A 42 5.12 -16.07 7.32
N GLU A 43 5.86 -16.36 6.24
CA GLU A 43 5.32 -16.50 4.90
C GLU A 43 4.17 -17.51 4.82
N PRO A 44 4.24 -18.72 5.40
CA PRO A 44 3.10 -19.62 5.42
C PRO A 44 1.90 -19.00 6.11
N LEU A 45 2.06 -18.22 7.18
CA LEU A 45 0.92 -17.58 7.84
C LEU A 45 0.30 -16.47 6.97
N LEU A 46 1.13 -15.76 6.21
CA LEU A 46 0.69 -14.67 5.34
C LEU A 46 0.03 -15.18 4.04
N TYR A 47 0.33 -16.41 3.60
CA TYR A 47 -0.07 -16.90 2.27
C TYR A 47 -0.66 -18.34 2.25
N ALA A 48 -0.78 -19.06 3.37
CA ALA A 48 -1.21 -20.48 3.34
C ALA A 48 -2.70 -20.70 3.06
N PHE A 49 -3.56 -19.69 3.23
CA PHE A 49 -5.01 -19.85 3.05
C PHE A 49 -5.64 -18.59 2.44
N PRO A 50 -6.75 -18.75 1.69
CA PRO A 50 -7.59 -17.62 1.39
C PRO A 50 -7.98 -16.94 2.70
N PRO A 51 -7.95 -15.60 2.78
CA PRO A 51 -8.47 -14.93 3.95
C PRO A 51 -9.96 -15.27 4.13
N PRO A 52 -10.48 -15.23 5.38
CA PRO A 52 -11.90 -15.40 5.61
C PRO A 52 -12.70 -14.39 4.77
N PRO A 53 -13.87 -14.77 4.23
CA PRO A 53 -14.71 -13.84 3.50
C PRO A 53 -15.04 -12.61 4.35
N LEU A 54 -15.02 -11.45 3.70
CA LEU A 54 -15.37 -10.20 4.36
C LEU A 54 -16.85 -9.91 4.18
N ARG A 55 -17.56 -9.65 5.29
CA ARG A 55 -18.94 -9.15 5.27
C ARG A 55 -18.94 -7.67 5.61
N TYR A 56 -19.44 -6.87 4.69
CA TYR A 56 -19.61 -5.43 4.87
C TYR A 56 -21.07 -5.08 5.20
N GLU A 57 -21.28 -4.17 6.14
CA GLU A 57 -22.59 -3.64 6.53
C GLU A 57 -22.94 -2.41 5.67
N PRO A 58 -23.99 -2.49 4.82
CA PRO A 58 -24.43 -1.35 4.03
C PRO A 58 -24.86 -0.17 4.92
N GLY A 59 -24.53 1.05 4.50
CA GLY A 59 -24.75 2.29 5.25
C GLY A 59 -23.64 2.63 6.24
N ALA A 60 -22.69 1.72 6.51
CA ALA A 60 -21.64 1.97 7.50
C ALA A 60 -20.63 3.03 7.07
N ARG A 61 -20.34 3.15 5.76
CA ARG A 61 -19.38 4.14 5.19
C ARG A 61 -19.91 4.77 3.90
N PRO A 62 -20.88 5.70 3.98
CA PRO A 62 -21.60 6.21 2.81
C PRO A 62 -20.74 6.90 1.75
N ALA A 63 -19.63 7.56 2.12
CA ALA A 63 -18.75 8.17 1.12
C ALA A 63 -17.98 7.11 0.34
N LEU A 64 -17.52 6.04 0.99
CA LEU A 64 -16.89 4.90 0.28
C LEU A 64 -17.88 4.20 -0.65
N GLU A 65 -19.10 3.97 -0.18
CA GLU A 65 -20.16 3.35 -0.99
C GLU A 65 -20.47 4.15 -2.26
N ARG A 66 -20.53 5.49 -2.17
CA ARG A 66 -20.72 6.36 -3.34
C ARG A 66 -19.61 6.21 -4.37
N VAL A 67 -18.35 6.13 -3.93
CA VAL A 67 -17.22 5.88 -4.84
C VAL A 67 -17.39 4.52 -5.51
N VAL A 68 -17.65 3.47 -4.72
CA VAL A 68 -17.76 2.09 -5.19
C VAL A 68 -18.94 1.87 -6.14
N ALA A 69 -20.02 2.64 -6.00
CA ALA A 69 -21.16 2.62 -6.91
C ALA A 69 -20.79 3.06 -8.34
N GLY A 70 -19.75 3.89 -8.49
CA GLY A 70 -19.23 4.32 -9.80
C GLY A 70 -18.18 3.38 -10.41
N LEU A 71 -17.77 2.33 -9.70
CA LEU A 71 -16.75 1.38 -10.13
C LEU A 71 -17.37 0.10 -10.72
N PRO A 72 -16.60 -0.71 -11.50
CA PRO A 72 -17.07 -1.98 -12.02
C PRO A 72 -17.72 -2.86 -10.95
N ALA A 73 -18.79 -3.56 -11.30
CA ALA A 73 -19.49 -4.45 -10.39
C ALA A 73 -18.63 -5.67 -10.01
N GLY A 74 -18.95 -6.27 -8.86
CA GLY A 74 -18.20 -7.41 -8.31
C GLY A 74 -16.91 -7.01 -7.59
N GLY A 75 -16.15 -8.02 -7.14
CA GLY A 75 -14.91 -7.86 -6.38
C GLY A 75 -13.67 -8.43 -7.06
N GLY A 76 -13.70 -8.64 -8.39
CA GLY A 76 -12.59 -9.23 -9.13
C GLY A 76 -11.54 -8.21 -9.61
N ARG A 77 -10.59 -8.66 -10.45
CA ARG A 77 -9.50 -7.82 -11.00
C ARG A 77 -9.93 -6.51 -11.65
N ALA A 78 -11.08 -6.50 -12.35
CA ALA A 78 -11.57 -5.31 -13.05
C ALA A 78 -11.94 -4.20 -12.05
N PHE A 79 -12.64 -4.58 -10.97
CA PHE A 79 -12.94 -3.67 -9.87
C PHE A 79 -11.65 -3.20 -9.18
N ALA A 80 -10.75 -4.12 -8.83
CA ALA A 80 -9.52 -3.77 -8.10
C ALA A 80 -8.61 -2.79 -8.87
N ARG A 81 -8.43 -3.01 -10.18
CA ARG A 81 -7.68 -2.08 -11.05
C ARG A 81 -8.36 -0.71 -11.16
N ALA A 82 -9.69 -0.68 -11.28
CA ALA A 82 -10.44 0.56 -11.34
C ALA A 82 -10.39 1.33 -10.00
N ALA A 83 -10.51 0.64 -8.86
CA ALA A 83 -10.35 1.23 -7.54
C ALA A 83 -8.94 1.79 -7.34
N ASN A 84 -7.89 1.03 -7.70
CA ASN A 84 -6.50 1.47 -7.62
C ASN A 84 -6.28 2.78 -8.39
N ARG A 85 -6.78 2.83 -9.63
CA ARG A 85 -6.70 4.02 -10.48
C ARG A 85 -7.51 5.18 -9.92
N TRP A 86 -8.71 4.91 -9.40
CA TRP A 86 -9.54 5.95 -8.80
C TRP A 86 -8.82 6.63 -7.63
N VAL A 87 -8.18 5.86 -6.74
CA VAL A 87 -7.39 6.43 -5.64
C VAL A 87 -6.25 7.28 -6.16
N HIS A 88 -5.48 6.79 -7.15
CA HIS A 88 -4.40 7.54 -7.78
C HIS A 88 -4.87 8.91 -8.32
N GLU A 89 -6.04 8.94 -8.95
CA GLU A 89 -6.59 10.14 -9.61
C GLU A 89 -7.23 11.13 -8.63
N HIS A 90 -7.74 10.66 -7.48
CA HIS A 90 -8.54 11.48 -6.56
C HIS A 90 -7.85 11.76 -5.21
N VAL A 91 -6.79 11.03 -4.87
CA VAL A 91 -6.03 11.21 -3.62
C VAL A 91 -4.59 11.53 -3.97
N THR A 92 -4.30 12.82 -4.12
CA THR A 92 -3.00 13.32 -4.54
C THR A 92 -1.95 13.09 -3.45
N HIS A 93 -0.77 12.59 -3.83
CA HIS A 93 0.33 12.46 -2.89
C HIS A 93 0.86 13.84 -2.45
N PRO A 94 1.11 14.09 -1.15
CA PRO A 94 1.62 15.36 -0.63
C PRO A 94 2.84 15.94 -1.35
N HIS A 95 3.70 15.08 -1.89
CA HIS A 95 4.85 15.49 -2.71
C HIS A 95 4.51 16.35 -3.94
N HIS A 96 3.25 16.31 -4.41
CA HIS A 96 2.80 17.07 -5.58
C HIS A 96 1.98 18.32 -5.18
N LEU A 97 1.62 18.46 -3.91
CA LEU A 97 0.81 19.57 -3.40
C LEU A 97 1.66 20.82 -3.15
N PRO A 98 1.09 22.03 -3.29
CA PRO A 98 1.81 23.26 -2.98
C PRO A 98 2.04 23.42 -1.47
N GLU A 99 1.06 23.00 -0.67
CA GLU A 99 1.09 23.11 0.78
C GLU A 99 1.57 21.82 1.43
N ARG A 100 2.28 21.96 2.55
CA ARG A 100 2.77 20.82 3.32
C ARG A 100 1.60 20.10 3.98
N THR A 101 1.44 18.83 3.66
CA THR A 101 0.52 17.94 4.38
C THR A 101 1.26 17.27 5.53
N PRO A 102 0.80 17.38 6.79
CA PRO A 102 1.39 16.64 7.90
C PRO A 102 1.31 15.11 7.67
N PRO A 103 2.30 14.32 8.08
CA PRO A 103 2.26 12.85 8.02
C PRO A 103 1.46 12.19 9.15
N ASP A 104 1.10 12.94 10.18
CA ASP A 104 0.49 12.48 11.44
C ASP A 104 -0.99 12.89 11.58
N ARG A 105 -1.69 13.08 10.45
CA ARG A 105 -3.09 13.57 10.46
C ARG A 105 -4.10 12.59 11.08
N ALA A 106 -3.79 11.29 11.07
CA ALA A 106 -4.63 10.22 11.61
C ALA A 106 -6.09 10.21 11.07
N LEU A 107 -6.27 10.60 9.81
CA LEU A 107 -7.59 10.71 9.17
C LEU A 107 -8.19 9.33 8.88
N ILE A 108 -9.51 9.21 8.90
CA ILE A 108 -10.20 8.04 8.32
C ILE A 108 -10.29 8.17 6.78
N GLU A 109 -10.65 7.09 6.09
CA GLU A 109 -10.61 7.05 4.61
C GLU A 109 -11.54 8.06 3.95
N GLU A 110 -12.70 8.34 4.56
CA GLU A 110 -13.65 9.32 4.02
C GLU A 110 -13.14 10.75 4.19
N GLU A 111 -12.37 11.04 5.24
CA GLU A 111 -11.69 12.32 5.43
C GLU A 111 -10.51 12.48 4.48
N ILE A 112 -9.76 11.40 4.23
CA ILE A 112 -8.70 11.37 3.21
C ILE A 112 -9.29 11.70 1.83
N ILE A 113 -10.36 11.01 1.44
CA ILE A 113 -11.10 11.29 0.20
C ILE A 113 -11.60 12.74 0.17
N GLY A 114 -12.20 13.21 1.26
CA GLY A 114 -12.70 14.58 1.37
C GLY A 114 -11.62 15.65 1.21
N SER A 115 -10.40 15.37 1.67
CA SER A 115 -9.25 16.27 1.52
C SER A 115 -8.61 16.22 0.13
N GLY A 116 -8.82 15.14 -0.63
CA GLY A 116 -8.16 14.89 -1.91
C GLY A 116 -6.64 14.65 -1.81
N ALA A 117 -6.12 14.45 -0.60
CA ALA A 117 -4.69 14.36 -0.32
C ALA A 117 -4.36 13.20 0.63
N GLY A 118 -3.34 12.40 0.32
CA GLY A 118 -2.96 11.26 1.14
C GLY A 118 -1.53 10.79 0.92
N TRP A 119 -0.81 10.52 2.00
CA TRP A 119 0.46 9.79 1.97
C TRP A 119 0.26 8.36 1.46
N CYS A 120 1.33 7.69 1.03
CA CYS A 120 1.24 6.34 0.44
C CYS A 120 0.45 5.33 1.30
N ASN A 121 0.60 5.36 2.64
CA ASN A 121 -0.17 4.51 3.55
C ASN A 121 -1.66 4.87 3.57
N GLU A 122 -2.00 6.16 3.54
CA GLU A 122 -3.38 6.65 3.51
C GLU A 122 -4.05 6.28 2.17
N GLN A 123 -3.33 6.38 1.05
CA GLN A 123 -3.83 5.96 -0.27
C GLN A 123 -4.07 4.44 -0.31
N ALA A 124 -3.11 3.64 0.16
CA ALA A 124 -3.27 2.19 0.26
C ALA A 124 -4.46 1.81 1.16
N ARG A 125 -4.66 2.55 2.26
CA ARG A 125 -5.79 2.35 3.18
C ARG A 125 -7.14 2.68 2.54
N VAL A 126 -7.23 3.78 1.78
CA VAL A 126 -8.43 4.07 0.97
C VAL A 126 -8.71 2.93 0.00
N LEU A 127 -7.70 2.42 -0.71
CA LEU A 127 -7.88 1.29 -1.63
C LEU A 127 -8.44 0.05 -0.95
N VAL A 128 -7.86 -0.35 0.19
CA VAL A 128 -8.38 -1.49 0.99
C VAL A 128 -9.81 -1.22 1.46
N ALA A 129 -10.15 0.01 1.83
CA ALA A 129 -11.50 0.35 2.28
C ALA A 129 -12.54 0.32 1.16
N LEU A 130 -12.20 0.79 -0.04
CA LEU A 130 -13.06 0.63 -1.22
C LEU A 130 -13.28 -0.85 -1.55
N ALA A 131 -12.22 -1.67 -1.44
CA ALA A 131 -12.31 -3.11 -1.65
C ALA A 131 -13.20 -3.79 -0.61
N ALA A 132 -13.12 -3.38 0.65
CA ALA A 132 -13.93 -3.92 1.73
C ALA A 132 -15.44 -3.74 1.50
N VAL A 133 -15.87 -2.60 0.93
CA VAL A 133 -17.28 -2.36 0.55
C VAL A 133 -17.79 -3.39 -0.48
N ARG A 134 -16.91 -3.96 -1.31
CA ARG A 134 -17.22 -5.05 -2.25
C ARG A 134 -17.03 -6.45 -1.66
N GLY A 135 -16.77 -6.56 -0.36
CA GLY A 135 -16.49 -7.84 0.30
C GLY A 135 -15.13 -8.43 -0.11
N VAL A 136 -14.23 -7.61 -0.65
CA VAL A 136 -12.87 -8.02 -1.01
C VAL A 136 -11.95 -7.78 0.18
N THR A 137 -11.30 -8.83 0.67
CA THR A 137 -10.30 -8.70 1.73
C THR A 137 -9.04 -8.02 1.20
N GLY A 138 -8.52 -7.06 1.95
CA GLY A 138 -7.28 -6.38 1.63
C GLY A 138 -6.38 -6.20 2.84
N ARG A 139 -5.11 -5.94 2.58
CA ARG A 139 -4.08 -5.65 3.58
C ARG A 139 -3.11 -4.59 3.09
N LEU A 140 -2.50 -3.88 4.02
CA LEU A 140 -1.43 -2.95 3.71
C LEU A 140 -0.12 -3.71 3.51
N CYS A 141 0.63 -3.32 2.49
CA CYS A 141 1.96 -3.82 2.18
C CYS A 141 2.97 -2.70 2.39
N PHE A 142 3.75 -2.79 3.46
CA PHE A 142 4.83 -1.87 3.77
C PHE A 142 6.11 -2.39 3.12
N ALA A 143 6.61 -1.65 2.14
CA ALA A 143 7.83 -1.97 1.42
C ALA A 143 8.97 -1.06 1.87
N VAL A 144 10.16 -1.63 2.04
CA VAL A 144 11.39 -0.86 2.28
C VAL A 144 12.19 -0.83 0.98
N HIS A 145 12.74 0.34 0.65
CA HIS A 145 13.65 0.49 -0.49
C HIS A 145 15.03 -0.11 -0.16
N ALA A 146 15.78 -0.51 -1.18
CA ALA A 146 17.14 -1.04 -1.00
C ALA A 146 18.11 -0.07 -0.31
N ASN A 147 17.88 1.25 -0.43
CA ASN A 147 18.70 2.26 0.25
C ASN A 147 18.43 2.34 1.77
N LEU A 148 17.43 1.61 2.28
CA LEU A 148 16.98 1.56 3.68
C LEU A 148 16.54 2.90 4.29
N ARG A 149 16.52 3.98 3.50
CA ARG A 149 16.22 5.35 3.95
C ARG A 149 14.78 5.75 3.68
N CYS A 150 14.12 5.07 2.75
CA CYS A 150 12.75 5.35 2.36
C CYS A 150 11.89 4.09 2.53
N GLY A 151 10.75 4.26 3.20
CA GLY A 151 9.65 3.30 3.19
C GLY A 151 8.60 3.72 2.16
N HIS A 152 7.82 2.74 1.71
CA HIS A 152 6.66 2.94 0.85
C HIS A 152 5.52 2.06 1.35
N THR A 153 4.28 2.43 1.08
CA THR A 153 3.12 1.61 1.40
C THR A 153 2.20 1.48 0.22
N ALA A 154 1.82 0.24 -0.07
CA ALA A 154 0.89 -0.18 -1.10
C ALA A 154 -0.14 -1.13 -0.47
N ALA A 155 -0.92 -1.82 -1.30
CA ALA A 155 -1.91 -2.77 -0.82
C ALA A 155 -1.80 -4.12 -1.53
N GLU A 156 -2.27 -5.17 -0.86
CA GLU A 156 -2.68 -6.40 -1.53
C GLU A 156 -4.17 -6.62 -1.32
N LEU A 157 -4.84 -7.05 -2.38
CA LEU A 157 -6.26 -7.42 -2.36
C LEU A 157 -6.39 -8.90 -2.76
N PHE A 158 -7.28 -9.64 -2.10
CA PHE A 158 -7.55 -11.03 -2.43
C PHE A 158 -8.63 -11.12 -3.52
N VAL A 159 -8.20 -11.26 -4.77
CA VAL A 159 -9.05 -11.20 -5.97
C VAL A 159 -8.79 -12.40 -6.86
N ASP A 160 -9.83 -12.88 -7.53
CA ASP A 160 -9.75 -14.00 -8.48
C ASP A 160 -9.05 -15.26 -7.90
N GLY A 161 -9.17 -15.48 -6.58
CA GLY A 161 -8.63 -16.63 -5.87
C GLY A 161 -7.20 -16.50 -5.35
N GLY A 162 -6.55 -15.33 -5.47
CA GLY A 162 -5.20 -15.11 -4.98
C GLY A 162 -4.97 -13.69 -4.44
N TRP A 163 -3.86 -13.49 -3.74
CA TRP A 163 -3.39 -12.14 -3.40
C TRP A 163 -2.87 -11.46 -4.67
N ALA A 164 -3.14 -10.17 -4.79
CA ALA A 164 -2.67 -9.34 -5.89
C ALA A 164 -2.21 -7.99 -5.37
N PHE A 165 -1.03 -7.56 -5.80
CA PHE A 165 -0.41 -6.31 -5.41
C PHE A 165 -0.96 -5.13 -6.22
N PHE A 166 -1.25 -4.04 -5.52
CA PHE A 166 -1.71 -2.77 -6.08
C PHE A 166 -1.06 -1.59 -5.37
N ASP A 167 -0.53 -0.66 -6.15
CA ASP A 167 0.05 0.57 -5.65
C ASP A 167 -0.74 1.79 -6.15
N PRO A 168 -1.56 2.40 -5.30
CA PRO A 168 -2.36 3.55 -5.69
C PRO A 168 -1.52 4.81 -5.87
N THR A 169 -0.33 4.89 -5.29
CA THR A 169 0.54 6.08 -5.44
C THR A 169 0.98 6.24 -6.89
N PHE A 170 1.22 5.12 -7.58
CA PHE A 170 1.72 5.11 -8.95
C PHE A 170 0.73 4.47 -9.95
N ALA A 171 -0.47 4.10 -9.50
CA ALA A 171 -1.45 3.32 -10.25
C ALA A 171 -0.88 2.00 -10.82
N VAL A 172 0.06 1.37 -10.11
CA VAL A 172 0.74 0.16 -10.58
C VAL A 172 0.03 -1.10 -10.10
N SER A 173 -0.09 -2.07 -11.00
CA SER A 173 -0.34 -3.48 -10.72
C SER A 173 0.45 -4.29 -11.75
N VAL A 174 1.07 -5.39 -11.36
CA VAL A 174 1.93 -6.18 -12.26
C VAL A 174 1.20 -7.45 -12.67
N GLU A 175 1.11 -7.70 -13.97
CA GLU A 175 0.64 -8.97 -14.52
C GLU A 175 1.86 -9.85 -14.86
N LEU A 176 1.84 -11.08 -14.40
CA LEU A 176 2.86 -12.09 -14.66
C LEU A 176 2.65 -12.70 -16.05
N ALA A 177 3.63 -13.46 -16.53
CA ALA A 177 3.58 -14.09 -17.85
C ALA A 177 2.41 -15.08 -18.03
N ASP A 178 1.87 -15.62 -16.92
CA ASP A 178 0.71 -16.51 -16.89
C ASP A 178 -0.64 -15.75 -16.85
N GLY A 179 -0.62 -14.42 -16.88
CA GLY A 179 -1.81 -13.57 -16.84
C GLY A 179 -2.36 -13.32 -15.42
N ARG A 180 -1.75 -13.89 -14.37
CA ARG A 180 -2.12 -13.57 -12.99
C ARG A 180 -1.57 -12.20 -12.59
N LEU A 181 -2.23 -11.55 -11.65
CA LEU A 181 -1.64 -10.44 -10.93
C LEU A 181 -0.59 -10.97 -9.95
N ALA A 182 0.53 -10.27 -9.86
CA ALA A 182 1.63 -10.65 -8.98
C ALA A 182 1.30 -10.34 -7.51
N GLU A 183 1.75 -11.22 -6.63
CA GLU A 183 1.80 -10.97 -5.19
C GLU A 183 3.00 -10.08 -4.83
N ALA A 184 2.92 -9.37 -3.71
CA ALA A 184 4.01 -8.54 -3.22
C ALA A 184 5.31 -9.36 -3.01
N ARG A 185 5.20 -10.59 -2.49
CA ARG A 185 6.37 -11.48 -2.31
C ARG A 185 7.02 -11.90 -3.63
N GLU A 186 6.23 -12.06 -4.70
CA GLU A 186 6.76 -12.38 -6.02
C GLU A 186 7.54 -11.17 -6.55
N LEU A 187 6.99 -9.95 -6.38
CA LEU A 187 7.66 -8.71 -6.78
C LEU A 187 8.93 -8.40 -5.97
N ALA A 188 9.00 -8.82 -4.71
CA ALA A 188 10.22 -8.77 -3.90
C ALA A 188 11.27 -9.82 -4.29
N GLY A 189 10.87 -10.87 -5.01
CA GLY A 189 11.71 -12.02 -5.34
C GLY A 189 11.74 -12.34 -6.83
N ALA A 190 11.14 -13.47 -7.22
CA ALA A 190 11.28 -14.03 -8.56
C ALA A 190 10.75 -13.13 -9.70
N ALA A 191 9.79 -12.25 -9.41
CA ALA A 191 9.20 -11.31 -10.36
C ALA A 191 9.75 -9.89 -10.23
N ARG A 192 10.89 -9.68 -9.54
CA ARG A 192 11.50 -8.37 -9.34
C ARG A 192 11.74 -7.59 -10.63
N ALA A 193 12.26 -8.24 -11.66
CA ALA A 193 12.48 -7.59 -12.95
C ALA A 193 11.17 -7.12 -13.63
N ALA A 194 10.04 -7.78 -13.36
CA ALA A 194 8.73 -7.34 -13.82
C ALA A 194 8.25 -6.11 -13.02
N ALA A 195 8.49 -6.09 -11.71
CA ALA A 195 8.26 -4.92 -10.87
C ALA A 195 9.05 -3.71 -11.40
N ASP A 196 10.36 -3.84 -11.58
CA ASP A 196 11.23 -2.74 -12.00
C ASP A 196 10.76 -2.14 -13.35
N ARG A 197 10.34 -2.99 -14.29
CA ARG A 197 9.76 -2.54 -15.57
C ARG A 197 8.44 -1.78 -15.39
N ALA A 198 7.54 -2.30 -14.56
CA ALA A 198 6.24 -1.69 -14.32
C ALA A 198 6.35 -0.34 -13.60
N TYR A 199 7.38 -0.16 -12.77
CA TYR A 199 7.61 1.05 -11.99
C TYR A 199 8.39 2.15 -12.72
N ARG A 200 9.18 1.79 -13.74
CA ARG A 200 10.08 2.73 -14.43
C ARG A 200 9.42 4.03 -14.87
N GLU A 201 8.39 3.95 -15.72
CA GLU A 201 7.71 5.14 -16.24
C GLU A 201 6.89 5.87 -15.15
N PRO A 202 6.07 5.18 -14.32
CA PRO A 202 5.34 5.85 -13.25
C PRO A 202 6.23 6.58 -12.24
N LEU A 203 7.37 6.01 -11.85
CA LEU A 203 8.34 6.67 -10.96
C LEU A 203 9.01 7.86 -11.65
N ALA A 204 9.39 7.73 -12.92
CA ALA A 204 9.91 8.85 -13.71
C ALA A 204 8.96 10.05 -13.65
N ALA A 205 7.69 9.79 -13.98
CA ALA A 205 6.63 10.78 -14.01
C ALA A 205 6.35 11.37 -12.62
N TYR A 206 6.37 10.53 -11.58
CA TYR A 206 6.18 10.96 -10.21
C TYR A 206 7.29 11.91 -9.75
N TYR A 207 8.56 11.53 -9.95
CA TYR A 207 9.71 12.34 -9.55
C TYR A 207 9.82 13.64 -10.33
N GLY A 208 9.44 13.64 -11.62
CA GLY A 208 9.37 14.85 -12.43
C GLY A 208 8.36 15.88 -11.93
N ARG A 209 7.41 15.49 -11.07
CA ARG A 209 6.38 16.37 -10.48
C ARG A 209 6.60 16.70 -9.01
N CYS A 210 7.58 16.06 -8.34
CA CYS A 210 7.87 16.35 -6.93
C CYS A 210 8.23 17.82 -6.72
N ARG A 211 7.64 18.42 -5.69
CA ARG A 211 7.93 19.81 -5.32
C ARG A 211 9.25 19.93 -4.54
N PRO A 212 9.90 21.12 -4.52
CA PRO A 212 11.19 21.30 -3.84
C PRO A 212 11.17 20.96 -2.34
N HIS A 213 10.07 21.25 -1.63
CA HIS A 213 9.96 20.97 -0.19
C HIS A 213 10.07 19.47 0.15
N VAL A 214 9.94 18.59 -0.85
CA VAL A 214 10.12 17.15 -0.66
C VAL A 214 11.55 16.81 -0.18
N GLU A 215 12.54 17.64 -0.52
CA GLU A 215 13.93 17.45 -0.10
C GLU A 215 14.16 17.70 1.40
N GLU A 216 13.18 18.29 2.09
CA GLU A 216 13.20 18.47 3.55
C GLU A 216 12.86 17.17 4.30
N PHE A 217 12.24 16.18 3.64
CA PHE A 217 11.96 14.90 4.27
C PHE A 217 13.24 14.05 4.37
N PRO A 218 13.55 13.49 5.55
CA PRO A 218 14.69 12.59 5.70
C PRO A 218 14.65 11.44 4.67
N GLY A 219 15.77 11.20 3.99
CA GLY A 219 15.89 10.14 2.97
C GLY A 219 15.34 10.48 1.59
N TRP A 220 14.84 11.69 1.35
CA TRP A 220 14.19 12.12 0.09
C TRP A 220 14.94 13.19 -0.71
N ARG A 221 16.26 13.32 -0.54
CA ARG A 221 17.07 14.27 -1.31
C ARG A 221 17.13 13.84 -2.77
N ALA A 222 17.24 14.80 -3.70
CA ALA A 222 17.37 14.49 -5.14
C ALA A 222 18.52 13.51 -5.44
N ALA A 223 19.62 13.60 -4.69
CA ALA A 223 20.77 12.70 -4.81
C ALA A 223 20.52 11.27 -4.27
N ASP A 224 19.50 11.07 -3.44
CA ASP A 224 19.12 9.76 -2.88
C ASP A 224 18.05 9.05 -3.74
N ARG A 225 17.53 9.72 -4.79
CA ARG A 225 16.52 9.14 -5.67
C ARG A 225 17.15 8.02 -6.51
N PRO A 226 16.54 6.82 -6.56
CA PRO A 226 17.00 5.77 -7.45
C PRO A 226 16.97 6.29 -8.89
N ALA A 227 17.91 5.84 -9.70
CA ALA A 227 17.90 6.19 -11.11
C ALA A 227 16.56 5.73 -11.72
N VAL A 228 15.96 6.59 -12.53
CA VAL A 228 14.61 6.39 -13.06
C VAL A 228 14.47 5.06 -13.79
N ASP A 229 15.54 4.62 -14.46
CA ASP A 229 15.64 3.37 -15.20
C ASP A 229 15.75 2.11 -14.32
N GLU A 230 16.07 2.25 -13.04
CA GLU A 230 16.19 1.16 -12.06
C GLU A 230 14.85 0.77 -11.40
N GLY A 231 13.72 1.42 -11.75
CA GLY A 231 12.40 0.99 -11.29
C GLY A 231 12.18 1.10 -9.77
N GLY A 232 13.01 1.90 -9.09
CA GLY A 232 12.80 2.32 -7.70
C GLY A 232 13.50 1.49 -6.62
N LEU A 233 14.12 0.35 -6.96
CA LEU A 233 14.64 -0.62 -5.99
C LEU A 233 13.68 -0.89 -4.81
N LEU A 234 12.38 -0.83 -5.10
CA LEU A 234 11.28 -1.06 -4.15
C LEU A 234 11.29 -2.55 -3.75
N TYR A 235 10.79 -2.90 -2.55
CA TYR A 235 10.55 -4.29 -2.14
C TYR A 235 11.79 -5.11 -1.73
N THR A 236 12.76 -4.55 -1.01
CA THR A 236 13.81 -5.40 -0.39
C THR A 236 13.31 -6.13 0.83
N HIS A 237 12.51 -5.46 1.64
CA HIS A 237 11.83 -6.04 2.79
C HIS A 237 10.37 -5.64 2.79
N LEU A 238 9.52 -6.57 3.24
CA LEU A 238 8.08 -6.42 3.27
C LEU A 238 7.55 -6.65 4.68
N GLY A 239 6.56 -5.87 5.08
CA GLY A 239 5.69 -6.14 6.20
C GLY A 239 4.22 -5.98 5.81
N PHE A 240 3.35 -6.72 6.48
CA PHE A 240 1.93 -6.73 6.17
C PHE A 240 1.07 -6.42 7.38
N THR A 241 0.05 -5.59 7.20
CA THR A 241 -0.98 -5.36 8.21
C THR A 241 -2.34 -5.62 7.60
N ASP A 242 -3.03 -6.65 8.08
CA ASP A 242 -4.44 -6.87 7.75
C ASP A 242 -5.25 -5.68 8.27
N TYR A 243 -6.15 -5.18 7.44
CA TYR A 243 -6.92 -4.00 7.76
C TYR A 243 -8.42 -4.26 7.62
N LEU A 244 -9.11 -4.23 8.75
CA LEU A 244 -10.56 -4.32 8.84
C LEU A 244 -11.14 -2.91 8.95
N VAL A 245 -11.87 -2.52 7.92
CA VAL A 245 -12.53 -1.22 7.85
C VAL A 245 -13.78 -1.23 8.71
N THR A 246 -14.10 -0.11 9.37
CA THR A 246 -15.36 0.05 10.11
C THR A 246 -16.55 -0.39 9.27
N GLY A 247 -17.42 -1.24 9.85
CA GLY A 247 -18.56 -1.87 9.15
C GLY A 247 -18.23 -3.18 8.44
N ALA A 248 -16.95 -3.57 8.36
CA ALA A 248 -16.53 -4.85 7.83
C ALA A 248 -16.18 -5.84 8.95
N ARG A 249 -16.51 -7.12 8.76
CA ARG A 249 -16.17 -8.21 9.67
C ARG A 249 -15.73 -9.43 8.88
N ALA A 250 -14.68 -10.10 9.36
CA ALA A 250 -14.31 -11.43 8.90
C ALA A 250 -15.39 -12.42 9.33
N SER A 251 -15.86 -13.27 8.41
CA SER A 251 -16.85 -14.32 8.70
C SER A 251 -16.24 -15.67 9.02
#